data_AF-A0A285CZ98-F1
#
_entry.id   AF-A0A285CZ98-F1
#
_cell.length_a   1.000
_cell.length_b   1.000
_cell.length_c   1.000
_cell.angle_alpha   90.00
_cell.angle_beta   90.00
_cell.angle_gamma   90.00
#
_symmetry.space_group_name_H-M   'P 1'
#
loop_
_entity.id
_entity.type
_entity.pdbx_description
1 polymer ?
#
loop_
_entity_poly.entity_id
_entity_poly.type
_entity_poly.pdbx_seq_one_letter_code
_entity_poly.pdbx_strand_id
1 'polypeptide(L)' 'MTLPKFLLPALAASLVIAACGETRTQRVATGALGGAIAGEVLADDPLTGAVVGGVGGAILR' A
#
# COMPACT_ATOMS: atom_id res chain seq x y z
N MET A 1 -1.27 34.78 9.39
CA MET A 1 -0.85 33.43 9.79
C MET A 1 -0.45 32.68 8.53
N THR A 2 0.85 32.60 8.24
CA THR A 2 1.38 31.93 7.04
C THR A 2 1.30 30.42 7.22
N LEU A 3 0.46 29.76 6.42
CA LEU A 3 0.29 28.31 6.47
C LEU A 3 1.63 27.65 6.07
N PRO A 4 2.25 26.81 6.91
CA PRO A 4 3.54 26.20 6.60
C PRO A 4 3.40 25.33 5.34
N LYS A 5 4.17 25.64 4.29
CA LYS A 5 4.15 24.90 3.02
C LYS A 5 4.48 23.40 3.18
N PHE A 6 5.06 23.02 4.31
CA PHE A 6 5.38 21.64 4.70
C PHE A 6 4.22 20.88 5.38
N LEU A 7 3.14 21.56 5.77
CA LEU A 7 2.01 20.91 6.42
C LEU A 7 1.26 19.98 5.44
N LEU A 8 1.11 20.39 4.19
CA LEU A 8 0.46 19.58 3.15
C LEU A 8 1.18 18.26 2.85
N PRO A 9 2.49 18.24 2.55
CA PRO A 9 3.20 16.99 2.30
C PRO A 9 3.32 16.12 3.56
N ALA A 10 3.43 16.72 4.75
CA ALA A 10 3.40 15.98 6.00
C ALA A 10 2.04 15.30 6.24
N LEU A 11 0.95 16.00 5.95
CA LEU A 11 -0.40 15.44 6.04
C LEU A 11 -0.58 14.32 5.00
N ALA A 12 -0.18 14.54 3.75
CA ALA A 12 -0.22 13.52 2.70
C ALA A 12 0.62 12.28 3.07
N ALA A 13 1.83 12.46 3.61
CA ALA A 13 2.67 11.37 4.09
C ALA A 13 2.00 10.62 5.25
N SER A 14 1.40 11.32 6.21
CA SER A 14 0.65 10.70 7.30
C SER A 14 -0.60 9.95 6.81
N LEU A 15 -1.29 10.44 5.78
CA LEU A 15 -2.41 9.74 5.15
C LEU A 15 -1.96 8.51 4.37
N VAL A 16 -0.79 8.53 3.74
CA VAL A 16 -0.22 7.36 3.05
C VAL A 16 0.24 6.30 4.06
N ILE A 17 0.85 6.73 5.17
CA ILE A 17 1.24 5.85 6.29
C ILE A 17 0.00 5.27 6.96
N ALA A 18 -1.04 6.08 7.17
CA ALA A 18 -2.34 5.62 7.65
C ALA A 18 -3.03 4.71 6.62
N ALA A 19 -2.94 4.98 5.32
CA ALA A 19 -3.51 4.14 4.27
C ALA A 19 -2.81 2.77 4.18
N CYS A 20 -1.52 2.69 4.52
CA CYS A 20 -0.80 1.43 4.64
C CYS A 20 -1.30 0.54 5.81
N GLY A 21 -2.15 1.07 6.70
CA GLY A 21 -2.46 0.40 7.97
C GLY A 21 -3.89 0.53 8.51
N GLU A 22 -4.72 1.48 8.09
CA GLU A 22 -5.89 1.82 8.92
C GLU A 22 -7.14 0.99 8.59
N THR A 23 -7.31 0.56 7.34
CA THR A 23 -8.44 -0.31 6.96
C THR A 23 -7.94 -1.57 6.28
N ARG A 24 -8.54 -2.72 6.62
CA ARG A 24 -8.18 -4.02 6.03
C ARG A 24 -8.21 -3.96 4.50
N THR A 25 -9.15 -3.23 3.91
CA THR A 25 -9.29 -3.05 2.47
C THR A 25 -8.13 -2.28 1.84
N GLN A 26 -7.63 -1.22 2.48
CA GLN A 26 -6.46 -0.51 1.97
C GLN A 26 -5.21 -1.37 2.07
N ARG A 27 -5.01 -2.11 3.16
CA ARG A 27 -3.87 -3.03 3.26
C ARG A 27 -3.91 -4.15 2.23
N VAL A 28 -5.09 -4.69 1.95
CA VAL A 28 -5.31 -5.64 0.86
C VAL A 28 -4.97 -4.99 -0.48
N ALA A 29 -5.43 -3.76 -0.74
CA ALA A 29 -5.16 -3.08 -2.00
C ALA A 29 -3.67 -2.75 -2.19
N THR A 30 -3.00 -2.23 -1.16
CA THR A 30 -1.57 -1.92 -1.20
C THR A 30 -0.71 -3.18 -1.27
N GLY A 31 -1.07 -4.21 -0.50
CA GLY A 31 -0.44 -5.52 -0.57
C GLY A 31 -0.64 -6.19 -1.93
N ALA A 32 -1.83 -6.08 -2.52
CA ALA A 32 -2.10 -6.61 -3.85
C ALA A 32 -1.33 -5.87 -4.94
N LEU A 33 -1.25 -4.54 -4.86
CA LEU A 33 -0.45 -3.75 -5.79
C LEU A 33 1.05 -4.09 -5.67
N GLY A 34 1.60 -4.08 -4.45
CA GLY A 34 3.01 -4.43 -4.22
C GLY A 34 3.32 -5.88 -4.59
N GLY A 35 2.40 -6.78 -4.27
CA GLY A 35 2.49 -8.20 -4.61
C GLY A 35 2.38 -8.45 -6.11
N ALA A 36 1.53 -7.73 -6.84
CA ALA A 36 1.41 -7.85 -8.29
C ALA A 36 2.73 -7.51 -8.98
N ILE A 37 3.34 -6.39 -8.55
CA ILE A 37 4.64 -5.95 -9.08
C ILE A 37 5.72 -6.99 -8.75
N ALA A 38 5.72 -7.52 -7.52
CA ALA A 38 6.65 -8.58 -7.14
C ALA A 38 6.40 -9.89 -7.91
N GLY A 39 5.15 -10.30 -8.13
CA GLY A 39 4.81 -11.52 -8.87
C GLY A 39 5.16 -11.45 -10.35
N GLU A 40 4.95 -10.29 -10.97
CA GLU A 40 5.42 -10.01 -12.33
C GLU A 40 6.95 -10.13 -12.41
N VAL A 41 7.68 -9.50 -11.47
CA VAL A 41 9.16 -9.49 -11.50
C VAL A 41 9.78 -10.85 -11.17
N LEU A 42 9.19 -11.62 -10.25
CA LEU A 42 9.76 -12.89 -9.78
C LEU A 42 9.27 -14.10 -10.58
N ALA A 43 8.07 -14.05 -11.16
CA ALA A 43 7.41 -15.22 -11.73
C ALA A 43 6.69 -14.95 -13.06
N ASP A 44 6.73 -13.74 -13.62
CA ASP A 44 5.93 -13.34 -14.81
C ASP A 44 4.41 -13.54 -14.59
N ASP A 45 3.99 -13.64 -13.32
CA ASP A 45 2.64 -14.00 -12.88
C ASP A 45 2.06 -12.91 -11.96
N PRO A 46 1.59 -11.77 -12.52
CA PRO A 46 1.09 -10.64 -11.74
C PRO A 46 -0.15 -10.98 -10.93
N LEU A 47 -1.04 -11.84 -11.43
CA LEU A 47 -2.26 -12.22 -10.72
C LEU A 47 -1.94 -12.97 -9.42
N THR A 48 -1.01 -13.92 -9.48
CA THR A 48 -0.60 -14.72 -8.33
C THR A 48 0.08 -13.83 -7.30
N GLY A 49 0.95 -12.91 -7.76
CA GLY A 49 1.55 -11.89 -6.92
C GLY A 49 0.52 -10.98 -6.24
N ALA A 50 -0.49 -10.53 -6.97
CA ALA A 50 -1.55 -9.66 -6.45
C ALA A 50 -2.39 -10.35 -5.38
N VAL A 51 -2.74 -11.62 -5.60
CA VAL A 51 -3.50 -12.40 -4.63
C VAL A 51 -2.66 -12.66 -3.38
N VAL A 52 -1.42 -13.12 -3.53
CA VAL A 52 -0.53 -13.43 -2.40
C VAL A 52 -0.18 -12.17 -1.61
N GLY A 53 0.14 -11.07 -2.29
CA GLY A 53 0.42 -9.79 -1.63
C GLY A 53 -0.82 -9.16 -1.01
N GLY A 54 -2.00 -9.29 -1.64
CA GLY A 54 -3.26 -8.78 -1.10
C GLY A 54 -3.71 -9.55 0.14
N VAL A 55 -3.61 -10.88 0.10
CA VAL A 55 -3.82 -11.75 1.27
C VAL A 55 -2.75 -11.48 2.34
N GLY A 56 -1.50 -11.29 1.92
CA GLY A 56 -0.40 -10.91 2.78
C GLY A 56 -0.68 -9.61 3.53
N GLY A 57 -1.07 -8.55 2.83
CA GLY A 57 -1.44 -7.26 3.43
C GLY A 57 -2.74 -7.33 4.26
N ALA A 58 -3.63 -8.28 4.00
CA ALA A 58 -4.83 -8.50 4.80
C ALA A 58 -4.54 -9.15 6.18
N ILE A 59 -3.46 -9.94 6.26
CA ILE A 59 -3.15 -10.81 7.40
C ILE A 59 -1.90 -10.35 8.17
N LEU A 60 -0.84 -9.96 7.46
CA LEU A 60 0.43 -9.49 8.00
C LEU A 60 0.37 -7.96 8.16
N ARG A 61 0.53 -7.49 9.40
CA ARG A 61 0.50 -6.07 9.78
C ARG A 61 1.86 -5.41 9.61
#